data_AF-A0A7K1CXB0-F1
#
_entry.id   AF-A0A7K1CXB0-F1
#
_cell.length_a   1.000
_cell.length_b   1.000
_cell.length_c   1.000
_cell.angle_alpha   90.00
_cell.angle_beta   90.00
_cell.angle_gamma   90.00
#
_symmetry.space_group_name_H-M   'P 1'
#
loop_
_entity.id
_entity.type
_entity.pdbx_description
1 polymer ?
#
loop_
_entity_poly.entity_id
_entity_poly.type
_entity_poly.pdbx_seq_one_letter_code
_entity_poly.pdbx_strand_id
1 'polypeptide(L)'
;MLSEPLDLDGGAPRSRQKPPTIPATPGLEVEVRGTHLWGVVVECDSAFITLRDRQGRDHKVRLRDGAFDVKGRQVTLIRPKASSTAEATRTASGSVAVPSAPARMARASRLLVEGVHDAELVEKVWGDDLRVEGVVVELLDGADNLQEIVRSFGPRSGRRLGVLLDHLVDNSKETRIAA
;
A
#
# COMPACT_ATOMS: atom_id res chain seq x y z
N MET A 1 -42.26 9.13 70.37
CA MET A 1 -42.31 9.88 69.09
C MET A 1 -40.90 10.40 68.86
N LEU A 2 -40.08 9.60 68.17
CA LEU A 2 -39.75 9.67 66.74
C LEU A 2 -38.42 10.41 66.56
N SER A 3 -37.34 9.63 66.65
CA SER A 3 -36.00 10.01 66.21
C SER A 3 -36.04 10.32 64.72
N GLU A 4 -35.53 11.48 64.34
CA GLU A 4 -35.37 11.90 62.95
C GLU A 4 -34.43 10.93 62.21
N PRO A 5 -34.75 10.50 60.98
CA PRO A 5 -33.86 9.67 60.20
C PRO A 5 -32.69 10.50 59.65
N LEU A 6 -31.50 9.94 59.76
CA LEU A 6 -30.27 10.43 59.17
C LEU A 6 -30.37 10.31 57.63
N ASP A 7 -30.54 11.43 56.93
CA ASP A 7 -30.51 11.48 55.47
C ASP A 7 -29.08 11.17 54.99
N LEU A 8 -28.87 9.91 54.59
CA LEU A 8 -27.71 9.46 53.85
C LEU A 8 -27.96 9.75 52.37
N ASP A 9 -27.73 11.01 51.96
CA ASP A 9 -27.69 11.37 50.54
C ASP A 9 -26.49 10.69 49.89
N GLY A 10 -26.78 9.52 49.31
CA GLY A 10 -25.89 8.77 48.44
C GLY A 10 -25.49 9.63 47.25
N GLY A 11 -24.26 10.14 47.29
CA GLY A 11 -23.65 10.86 46.18
C GLY A 11 -23.79 10.06 44.88
N ALA A 12 -24.42 10.69 43.89
CA ALA A 12 -24.69 10.10 42.58
C ALA A 12 -23.47 9.35 42.01
N PRO A 13 -23.65 8.18 41.38
CA PRO A 13 -22.55 7.45 40.78
C PRO A 13 -21.90 8.34 39.73
N ARG A 14 -20.65 8.76 39.97
CA ARG A 14 -19.83 9.44 38.97
C ARG A 14 -19.83 8.56 37.71
N SER A 15 -20.55 9.01 36.69
CA SER A 15 -20.52 8.41 35.37
C SER A 15 -19.05 8.18 34.99
N ARG A 16 -18.66 6.92 34.85
CA ARG A 16 -17.29 6.53 34.55
C ARG A 16 -17.01 6.97 33.12
N GLN A 17 -16.59 8.22 32.95
CA GLN A 17 -16.29 8.78 31.63
C GLN A 17 -15.32 7.84 30.91
N LYS A 18 -15.72 7.39 29.72
CA LYS A 18 -14.90 6.48 28.91
C LYS A 18 -13.57 7.19 28.61
N PRO A 19 -12.40 6.54 28.82
CA PRO A 19 -11.13 7.13 28.49
C PRO A 19 -11.09 7.59 27.03
N PRO A 20 -10.47 8.75 26.73
CA PRO A 20 -10.32 9.23 25.37
C PRO A 20 -9.57 8.22 24.51
N THR A 21 -9.97 8.13 23.25
CA THR A 21 -9.38 7.21 22.28
C THR A 21 -8.31 7.92 21.46
N ILE A 22 -7.11 7.34 21.35
CA ILE A 22 -5.97 7.90 20.60
C ILE A 22 -5.42 6.83 19.63
N PRO A 23 -5.07 7.20 18.38
CA PRO A 23 -4.41 6.26 17.46
C PRO A 23 -2.99 5.91 17.94
N ALA A 24 -2.66 4.62 17.95
CA ALA A 24 -1.33 4.11 18.29
C ALA A 24 -0.35 4.29 17.12
N THR A 25 -0.05 5.55 16.78
CA THR A 25 0.89 5.89 15.70
C THR A 25 2.33 5.57 16.11
N PRO A 26 3.18 5.05 15.20
CA PRO A 26 4.60 4.91 15.48
C PRO A 26 5.22 6.23 15.97
N GLY A 27 6.10 6.15 16.98
CA GLY A 27 6.68 7.32 17.66
C GLY A 27 5.88 7.81 18.87
N LEU A 28 4.67 7.30 19.12
CA LEU A 28 3.90 7.65 20.32
C LEU A 28 4.51 7.03 21.57
N GLU A 29 4.84 7.85 22.57
CA GLU A 29 5.26 7.40 23.90
C GLU A 29 4.04 6.96 24.73
N VAL A 30 4.13 5.76 25.30
CA VAL A 30 3.04 5.09 26.00
C VAL A 30 3.54 4.36 27.24
N GLU A 31 2.77 4.44 28.32
CA GLU A 31 2.88 3.59 29.50
C GLU A 31 1.74 2.56 29.52
N VAL A 32 2.05 1.31 29.88
CA VAL A 32 1.02 0.27 30.05
C VAL A 32 0.60 0.18 31.52
N ARG A 33 -0.66 0.53 31.78
CA ARG A 33 -1.21 0.60 33.14
C ARG A 33 -1.17 -0.75 33.83
N GLY A 34 -0.79 -0.75 35.11
CA GLY A 34 -0.67 -1.96 35.92
C GLY A 34 0.58 -2.79 35.61
N THR A 35 1.50 -2.25 34.81
CA THR A 35 2.82 -2.84 34.53
C THR A 35 3.91 -1.79 34.70
N HIS A 36 5.17 -2.21 34.66
CA HIS A 36 6.32 -1.28 34.61
C HIS A 36 6.81 -1.02 33.18
N LEU A 37 5.96 -1.27 32.17
CA LEU A 37 6.33 -1.16 30.77
C LEU A 37 6.03 0.25 30.26
N TRP A 38 7.11 0.96 29.90
CA TRP A 38 7.09 2.24 29.20
C TRP A 38 7.88 2.10 27.91
N GLY A 39 7.35 2.63 26.80
CA GLY A 39 8.06 2.60 25.53
C GLY A 39 7.43 3.45 24.44
N VAL A 40 8.05 3.39 23.27
CA VAL A 40 7.58 4.05 22.06
C VAL A 40 6.88 3.02 21.18
N VAL A 41 5.70 3.35 20.65
CA VAL A 41 5.04 2.51 19.66
C VAL A 41 5.91 2.43 18.42
N VAL A 42 6.27 1.22 17.99
CA VAL A 42 7.01 0.98 16.74
C VAL A 42 6.15 0.30 15.68
N GLU A 43 5.13 -0.45 16.10
CA GLU A 43 4.21 -1.17 15.23
C GLU A 43 2.83 -1.25 15.88
N CYS A 44 1.78 -1.25 15.07
CA CYS A 44 0.41 -1.47 15.52
C CYS A 44 -0.33 -2.39 14.55
N ASP A 45 -0.71 -3.55 15.06
CA ASP A 45 -1.57 -4.54 14.40
C ASP A 45 -3.05 -4.24 14.64
N SER A 46 -3.94 -5.15 14.24
CA SER A 46 -5.38 -5.10 14.52
C SER A 46 -5.73 -5.20 16.01
N ALA A 47 -4.94 -5.95 16.79
CA ALA A 47 -5.24 -6.24 18.19
C ALA A 47 -4.06 -5.98 19.16
N PHE A 48 -2.88 -5.66 18.63
CA PHE A 48 -1.66 -5.52 19.42
C PHE A 48 -0.88 -4.29 18.99
N ILE A 49 -0.10 -3.75 19.93
CA ILE A 49 0.96 -2.78 19.68
C ILE A 49 2.30 -3.38 20.08
N THR A 50 3.35 -3.03 19.37
CA THR A 50 4.72 -3.32 19.76
C THR A 50 5.31 -2.05 20.35
N LEU A 51 5.74 -2.12 21.62
CA LEU A 51 6.41 -1.03 22.33
C LEU A 51 7.90 -1.31 22.41
N ARG A 52 8.73 -0.38 21.97
CA ARG A 52 10.17 -0.42 22.19
C ARG A 52 10.52 0.33 23.47
N ASP A 53 11.13 -0.37 24.42
CA ASP A 53 11.59 0.23 25.68
C ASP A 53 12.89 1.02 25.50
N ARG A 54 13.34 1.71 26.56
CA ARG A 54 14.60 2.48 26.56
C ARG A 54 15.87 1.63 26.38
N GLN A 55 15.78 0.32 26.58
CA GLN A 55 16.87 -0.63 26.36
C GLN A 55 16.84 -1.19 24.93
N GLY A 56 15.89 -0.76 24.09
CA GLY A 56 15.72 -1.20 22.72
C GLY A 56 14.99 -2.53 22.58
N ARG A 57 14.38 -3.06 23.65
CA ARG A 57 13.63 -4.33 23.59
C ARG A 57 12.20 -4.08 23.17
N ASP A 58 11.68 -4.97 22.33
CA ASP A 58 10.33 -4.92 21.82
C ASP A 58 9.37 -5.77 22.65
N HIS A 59 8.26 -5.17 23.05
CA HIS A 59 7.23 -5.79 23.89
C HIS A 59 5.88 -5.72 23.19
N LYS A 60 5.29 -6.88 22.88
CA LYS A 60 3.97 -6.97 22.24
C LYS A 60 2.86 -6.91 23.30
N VAL A 61 2.01 -5.91 23.22
CA VAL A 61 0.95 -5.62 24.20
C VAL A 61 -0.41 -5.57 23.50
N ARG A 62 -1.42 -6.20 24.09
CA ARG A 62 -2.78 -6.22 23.53
C ARG A 62 -3.45 -4.86 23.70
N LEU A 63 -4.09 -4.36 22.65
CA LEU A 63 -4.97 -3.19 22.72
C LEU A 63 -6.19 -3.50 23.60
N ARG A 64 -6.33 -2.76 24.70
CA ARG A 64 -7.44 -2.88 25.65
C ARG A 64 -7.94 -1.49 26.05
N ASP A 65 -9.24 -1.36 26.26
CA ASP A 65 -9.89 -0.12 26.68
C ASP A 65 -9.28 0.39 27.99
N GLY A 66 -8.80 1.64 27.98
CA GLY A 66 -8.23 2.31 29.15
C GLY A 66 -6.97 1.69 29.72
N ALA A 67 -6.26 0.84 28.98
CA ALA A 67 -5.09 0.12 29.48
C ALA A 67 -3.77 0.90 29.37
N PHE A 68 -3.80 2.12 28.84
CA PHE A 68 -2.60 2.89 28.52
C PHE A 68 -2.66 4.28 29.12
N ASP A 69 -1.49 4.84 29.46
CA ASP A 69 -1.33 6.27 29.72
C ASP A 69 -0.47 6.91 28.63
N VAL A 70 -0.92 8.07 28.16
CA VAL A 70 -0.15 8.95 27.26
C VAL A 70 -0.05 10.29 27.95
N LYS A 71 1.19 10.76 28.20
CA LYS A 71 1.47 12.00 28.94
C LYS A 71 0.76 12.03 30.32
N GLY A 72 0.74 10.89 31.01
CA GLY A 72 0.12 10.74 32.34
C GLY A 72 -1.42 10.71 32.34
N ARG A 73 -2.07 10.63 31.17
CA ARG A 73 -3.53 10.55 31.06
C ARG A 73 -3.97 9.19 30.51
N GLN A 74 -4.96 8.59 31.19
CA GLN A 74 -5.55 7.32 30.77
C GLN A 74 -6.22 7.46 29.41
N VAL A 75 -5.86 6.57 28.49
CA VAL A 75 -6.35 6.53 27.12
C VAL A 75 -6.66 5.10 26.69
N THR A 76 -7.54 4.98 25.70
CA THR A 76 -7.70 3.76 24.90
C THR A 76 -6.92 3.93 23.61
N LEU A 77 -5.96 3.05 23.36
CA LEU A 77 -5.27 3.03 22.08
C LEU A 77 -6.07 2.26 21.03
N ILE A 78 -6.13 2.80 19.83
CA ILE A 78 -6.74 2.15 18.65
C ILE A 78 -5.76 2.09 17.51
N ARG A 79 -6.02 1.17 16.56
CA ARG A 79 -5.27 1.11 15.32
C ARG A 79 -5.31 2.47 14.60
N PRO A 80 -4.15 3.03 14.19
CA PRO A 80 -4.13 4.20 13.33
C PRO A 80 -4.95 3.93 12.06
N LYS A 81 -5.80 4.90 11.68
CA LYS A 81 -6.32 4.90 10.32
C LYS A 81 -5.13 5.09 9.39
N ALA A 82 -4.97 4.23 8.39
CA ALA A 82 -3.90 4.36 7.42
C ALA A 82 -3.95 5.79 6.84
N SER A 83 -2.88 6.57 7.05
CA SER A 83 -2.70 7.80 6.28
C SER A 83 -2.49 7.34 4.85
N SER A 84 -3.41 7.68 3.96
CA SER A 84 -3.38 7.32 2.53
C SER A 84 -2.34 8.16 1.77
N THR A 85 -1.12 8.25 2.28
CA THR A 85 -0.08 9.17 1.77
C THR A 85 1.32 8.58 1.83
N ALA A 86 1.44 7.26 1.76
CA ALA A 86 2.59 6.70 1.09
C ALA A 86 2.23 6.65 -0.40
N GLU A 87 2.54 7.72 -1.15
CA GLU A 87 2.65 7.60 -2.59
C GLU A 87 3.59 6.42 -2.85
N ALA A 88 3.12 5.40 -3.55
CA ALA A 88 3.92 4.23 -3.85
C ALA A 88 5.19 4.73 -4.54
N THR A 89 6.34 4.66 -3.86
CA THR A 89 7.62 5.12 -4.40
C THR A 89 8.13 4.19 -5.51
N ARG A 90 7.41 3.11 -5.77
CA ARG A 90 7.70 2.13 -6.82
C ARG A 90 6.46 1.75 -7.63
N THR A 91 6.63 1.54 -8.93
CA THR A 91 5.60 0.95 -9.82
C THR A 91 5.45 -0.55 -9.54
N ALA A 92 4.41 -1.20 -10.08
CA ALA A 92 4.21 -2.64 -9.95
C ALA A 92 5.38 -3.47 -10.52
N SER A 93 6.09 -2.94 -11.52
CA SER A 93 7.34 -3.50 -12.04
C SER A 93 8.56 -3.30 -11.12
N GLY A 94 8.47 -2.45 -10.10
CA GLY A 94 9.56 -2.14 -9.17
C GLY A 94 10.42 -0.92 -9.54
N SER A 95 10.13 -0.21 -10.63
CA SER A 95 10.79 1.05 -11.01
C SER A 95 10.47 2.17 -10.01
N VAL A 96 11.33 3.19 -9.90
CA VAL A 96 11.02 4.36 -9.06
C VAL A 96 9.85 5.12 -9.65
N ALA A 97 8.77 5.27 -8.88
CA ALA A 97 7.63 6.06 -9.30
C ALA A 97 8.04 7.53 -9.42
N VAL A 98 7.68 8.17 -10.53
CA VAL A 98 7.88 9.61 -10.73
C VAL A 98 6.57 10.32 -10.37
N PRO A 99 6.50 11.02 -9.22
CA PRO A 99 5.28 11.70 -8.81
C PRO A 99 4.87 12.74 -9.85
N SER A 100 3.62 12.67 -10.32
CA SER A 100 3.00 13.66 -11.23
C SER A 100 3.75 13.96 -12.53
N ALA A 101 4.38 12.98 -13.18
CA ALA A 101 4.71 13.14 -14.59
C ALA A 101 3.39 13.18 -15.41
N PRO A 102 3.09 14.27 -16.16
CA PRO A 102 1.96 14.25 -17.08
C PRO A 102 2.15 13.10 -18.06
N ALA A 103 1.08 12.35 -18.36
CA ALA A 103 1.11 11.31 -19.39
C ALA A 103 1.71 11.93 -20.65
N ARG A 104 2.95 11.54 -20.99
CA ARG A 104 3.66 12.12 -22.11
C ARG A 104 2.85 11.76 -23.35
N MET A 105 2.59 12.71 -24.26
CA MET A 105 1.97 12.40 -25.55
C MET A 105 2.69 11.19 -26.12
N ALA A 106 1.92 10.16 -26.51
CA ALA A 106 2.46 8.89 -26.94
C ALA A 106 3.64 9.15 -27.89
N ARG A 107 4.85 8.79 -27.45
CA ARG A 107 5.99 8.71 -28.34
C ARG A 107 5.59 7.78 -29.47
N ALA A 108 6.25 7.94 -30.62
CA ALA A 108 5.91 7.14 -31.78
C ALA A 108 6.18 5.63 -31.59
N SER A 109 6.73 5.20 -30.45
CA SER A 109 7.02 3.81 -30.11
C SER A 109 5.79 3.01 -29.71
N ARG A 110 5.80 1.71 -30.03
CA ARG A 110 4.69 0.76 -29.78
C ARG A 110 5.19 -0.57 -29.23
N LEU A 111 4.35 -1.24 -28.45
CA LEU A 111 4.52 -2.63 -28.02
C LEU A 111 3.32 -3.43 -28.54
N LEU A 112 3.58 -4.36 -29.47
CA LEU A 112 2.55 -5.25 -30.01
C LEU A 112 2.45 -6.49 -29.12
N VAL A 113 1.24 -6.90 -28.76
CA VAL A 113 0.98 -8.09 -27.92
C VAL A 113 0.04 -9.04 -28.63
N GLU A 114 0.35 -10.33 -28.65
CA GLU A 114 -0.45 -11.34 -29.35
C GLU A 114 -1.86 -11.49 -28.78
N GLY A 115 -1.98 -11.55 -27.46
CA GLY A 115 -3.25 -11.78 -26.78
C GLY A 115 -3.75 -10.60 -25.96
N VAL A 116 -5.07 -10.58 -25.72
CA VAL A 116 -5.69 -9.69 -24.72
C VAL A 116 -5.11 -9.96 -23.33
N HIS A 117 -4.83 -11.23 -23.01
CA HIS A 117 -4.26 -11.60 -21.72
C HIS A 117 -2.87 -10.99 -21.50
N ASP A 118 -2.02 -10.96 -22.53
CA ASP A 118 -0.73 -10.29 -22.48
C ASP A 118 -0.89 -8.78 -22.31
N ALA A 119 -1.84 -8.18 -23.02
CA ALA A 119 -2.18 -6.76 -22.86
C ALA A 119 -2.58 -6.44 -21.41
N GLU A 120 -3.42 -7.29 -20.81
CA GLU A 120 -3.87 -7.17 -19.42
C GLU A 120 -2.70 -7.31 -18.44
N LEU A 121 -1.80 -8.26 -18.67
CA LEU A 121 -0.62 -8.46 -17.83
C LEU A 121 0.34 -7.27 -17.95
N VAL A 122 0.59 -6.78 -19.17
CA VAL A 122 1.44 -5.63 -19.44
C VAL A 122 0.88 -4.39 -18.75
N GLU A 123 -0.42 -4.13 -18.86
CA GLU A 123 -1.06 -3.01 -18.18
C GLU A 123 -0.91 -3.13 -16.66
N LYS A 124 -1.15 -4.32 -16.09
CA LYS A 124 -1.07 -4.54 -14.64
C LYS A 124 0.33 -4.35 -14.07
N VAL A 125 1.38 -4.73 -14.80
CA VAL A 125 2.76 -4.72 -14.29
C VAL A 125 3.52 -3.46 -14.70
N TRP A 126 3.35 -3.02 -15.95
CA TRP A 126 4.15 -1.95 -16.56
C TRP A 126 3.32 -0.76 -17.06
N GLY A 127 2.00 -0.72 -16.87
CA GLY A 127 1.16 0.36 -17.39
C GLY A 127 1.64 1.76 -17.01
N ASP A 128 2.08 1.94 -15.75
CA ASP A 128 2.62 3.22 -15.27
C ASP A 128 3.94 3.59 -15.96
N ASP A 129 4.87 2.64 -16.05
CA ASP A 129 6.17 2.81 -16.71
C ASP A 129 6.00 3.18 -18.20
N LEU A 130 5.11 2.47 -18.91
CA LEU A 130 4.85 2.70 -20.33
C LEU A 130 4.21 4.07 -20.59
N ARG A 131 3.35 4.56 -19.70
CA ARG A 131 2.77 5.92 -19.79
C ARG A 131 3.84 7.00 -19.61
N VAL A 132 4.80 6.81 -18.70
CA VAL A 132 5.93 7.73 -18.49
C VAL A 132 6.84 7.75 -19.73
N GLU A 133 7.10 6.58 -20.30
CA GLU A 133 7.90 6.46 -21.52
C GLU A 133 7.15 6.86 -22.80
N GLY A 134 5.82 6.99 -22.73
CA GLY A 134 4.94 7.31 -23.85
C GLY A 134 4.83 6.17 -24.86
N VAL A 135 4.87 4.91 -24.41
CA VAL A 135 4.73 3.72 -25.26
C VAL A 135 3.29 3.24 -25.22
N VAL A 136 2.72 2.94 -26.38
CA VAL A 136 1.34 2.41 -26.50
C VAL A 136 1.41 0.90 -26.74
N VAL A 137 0.53 0.17 -26.07
CA VAL A 137 0.32 -1.27 -26.25
C VAL A 137 -0.81 -1.48 -27.24
N GLU A 138 -0.59 -2.28 -28.28
CA GLU A 138 -1.57 -2.60 -29.32
C GLU A 138 -1.66 -4.12 -29.48
N LEU A 139 -2.88 -4.64 -29.68
CA LEU A 139 -3.05 -6.06 -30.00
C LEU A 139 -2.53 -6.36 -31.41
N LEU A 140 -1.83 -7.48 -31.52
CA LEU A 140 -1.43 -8.09 -32.77
C LEU A 140 -2.50 -9.09 -33.18
N ASP A 141 -3.10 -8.91 -34.35
CA ASP A 141 -4.13 -9.80 -34.91
C ASP A 141 -3.50 -11.07 -35.53
N GLY A 142 -2.63 -11.73 -34.75
CA GLY A 142 -1.78 -12.86 -35.17
C GLY A 142 -0.43 -12.46 -35.78
N ALA A 143 0.58 -13.31 -35.60
CA ALA A 143 1.96 -13.06 -36.05
C ALA A 143 2.17 -13.09 -37.58
N ASP A 144 1.17 -13.53 -38.36
CA ASP A 144 1.26 -13.67 -39.82
C ASP A 144 1.58 -12.35 -40.54
N ASN A 145 1.06 -11.24 -40.01
CA ASN A 145 1.20 -9.93 -40.64
C ASN A 145 2.37 -9.11 -40.07
N LEU A 146 3.21 -9.71 -39.21
CA LEU A 146 4.23 -8.98 -38.47
C LEU A 146 5.24 -8.29 -39.39
N GLN A 147 5.66 -8.93 -40.48
CA GLN A 147 6.60 -8.33 -41.43
C GLN A 147 6.02 -7.07 -42.10
N GLU A 148 4.74 -7.09 -42.46
CA GLU A 148 4.07 -5.94 -43.07
C GLU A 148 3.89 -4.81 -42.06
N ILE A 149 3.52 -5.14 -40.82
CA ILE A 149 3.39 -4.17 -39.73
C ILE A 149 4.74 -3.52 -39.42
N VAL A 150 5.82 -4.29 -39.33
CA VAL A 150 7.18 -3.76 -39.08
C VAL A 150 7.61 -2.82 -40.22
N ARG A 151 7.38 -3.19 -41.48
CA ARG A 151 7.73 -2.35 -42.64
C ARG A 151 6.92 -1.07 -42.67
N SER A 152 5.61 -1.18 -42.51
CA SER A 152 4.68 -0.05 -42.52
C SER A 152 4.89 0.88 -41.33
N PHE A 153 5.23 0.31 -40.18
CA PHE A 153 5.65 1.09 -39.02
C PHE A 153 6.93 1.83 -39.40
N GLY A 154 8.03 1.14 -39.70
CA GLY A 154 9.33 1.75 -39.97
C GLY A 154 10.07 2.15 -38.67
N PRO A 155 10.56 1.17 -37.88
CA PRO A 155 11.33 1.44 -36.67
C PRO A 155 12.59 2.27 -36.98
N ARG A 156 12.86 3.27 -36.16
CA ARG A 156 14.05 4.13 -36.26
C ARG A 156 14.43 4.67 -34.89
N SER A 157 15.56 5.38 -34.79
CA SER A 157 15.94 6.03 -33.54
C SER A 157 14.81 6.97 -33.06
N GLY A 158 14.43 6.82 -31.78
CA GLY A 158 13.31 7.54 -31.18
C GLY A 158 11.89 7.02 -31.53
N ARG A 159 11.78 5.95 -32.32
CA ARG A 159 10.51 5.32 -32.72
C ARG A 159 10.67 3.80 -32.79
N ARG A 160 10.55 3.16 -31.62
CA ARG A 160 10.85 1.74 -31.43
C ARG A 160 9.58 0.89 -31.50
N LEU A 161 9.71 -0.32 -32.03
CA LEU A 161 8.65 -1.32 -32.02
C LEU A 161 9.12 -2.50 -31.17
N GLY A 162 8.39 -2.81 -30.12
CA GLY A 162 8.51 -4.07 -29.37
C GLY A 162 7.40 -5.02 -29.80
N VAL A 163 7.64 -6.31 -29.74
CA VAL A 163 6.67 -7.36 -30.05
C VAL A 163 6.77 -8.41 -28.95
N LEU A 164 5.64 -8.77 -28.36
CA LEU A 164 5.48 -9.81 -27.36
C LEU A 164 4.57 -10.89 -27.95
N LEU A 165 5.14 -12.05 -28.25
CA LEU A 165 4.44 -13.24 -28.70
C LEU A 165 4.50 -14.27 -27.58
N ASP A 166 3.43 -15.06 -27.42
CA ASP A 166 3.43 -16.10 -26.40
C ASP A 166 4.28 -17.30 -26.87
N HIS A 167 4.91 -17.96 -25.89
CA HIS A 167 5.65 -19.22 -25.99
C HIS A 167 6.52 -19.45 -27.28
N LEU A 168 7.82 -19.15 -27.20
CA LEU A 168 8.81 -19.67 -28.17
C LEU A 168 9.03 -21.17 -27.93
N VAL A 169 8.12 -22.02 -28.42
CA VAL A 169 8.34 -23.47 -28.48
C VAL A 169 9.27 -23.77 -29.65
N ASP A 170 10.28 -24.62 -29.44
CA ASP A 170 11.21 -25.01 -30.49
C ASP A 170 10.45 -25.55 -31.72
N ASN A 171 10.78 -25.02 -32.90
CA ASN A 171 10.12 -25.29 -34.20
C ASN A 171 8.67 -24.78 -34.36
N SER A 172 8.17 -23.94 -33.46
CA SER A 172 6.87 -23.29 -33.65
C SER A 172 6.88 -22.27 -34.79
N LYS A 173 5.68 -21.85 -35.18
CA LYS A 173 5.49 -20.77 -36.15
C LYS A 173 6.06 -19.46 -35.62
N GLU A 174 5.88 -19.16 -34.32
CA GLU A 174 6.43 -17.94 -33.70
C GLU A 174 7.96 -17.95 -33.71
N THR A 175 8.59 -19.08 -33.37
CA THR A 175 10.06 -19.22 -33.40
C THR A 175 10.64 -18.98 -34.80
N ARG A 176 9.93 -19.41 -35.86
CA ARG A 176 10.34 -19.14 -37.25
C ARG A 176 10.17 -17.66 -37.64
N ILE A 177 9.22 -16.96 -37.03
CA ILE A 177 8.95 -15.54 -37.31
C ILE A 177 9.91 -14.62 -36.53
N ALA A 178 10.41 -15.06 -35.37
CA ALA A 178 11.31 -14.30 -34.52
C ALA A 178 12.81 -14.39 -34.89
N ALA A 179 13.22 -15.43 -35.64
CA ALA A 179 14.61 -15.65 -36.09
C ALA A 179 14.96 -14.84 -37.35
#